data_AF-A0A5D2A7H3-F1
#
_entry.id   AF-A0A5D2A7H3-F1
#
_cell.length_a   1.000
_cell.length_b   1.000
_cell.length_c   1.000
_cell.angle_alpha   90.00
_cell.angle_beta   90.00
_cell.angle_gamma   90.00
#
_symmetry.space_group_name_H-M   'P 1'
#
loop_
_entity.id
_entity.type
_entity.pdbx_description
1 polymer ?
#
loop_
_entity_poly.entity_id
_entity_poly.type
_entity_poly.pdbx_seq_one_letter_code
_entity_poly.pdbx_strand_id
1 'polypeptide(L)'
;MKNLKVRAVRRDNGEKTNISRVFLVEQVKGMLDKIQQNLFDVAKQKRDACIEVVKMWDEFVKALGQKKLILAHWCDEEEVEKDVKARTRGEMGAAKSLCTPFEQPELPEGETQFKERSWD
;
A
#
# COMPACT_ATOMS: atom_id res chain seq x y z
N MET A 1 -5.09 -32.56 35.21
CA MET A 1 -5.67 -31.46 34.39
C MET A 1 -7.19 -31.52 34.51
N LYS A 2 -7.82 -30.62 35.28
CA LYS A 2 -9.27 -30.66 35.58
C LYS A 2 -10.15 -29.86 34.59
N ASN A 3 -9.57 -29.09 33.68
CA ASN A 3 -10.31 -28.29 32.70
C ASN A 3 -10.05 -28.79 31.27
N LEU A 4 -11.12 -29.13 30.55
CA LEU A 4 -11.11 -29.55 29.14
C LEU A 4 -10.90 -28.37 28.16
N LYS A 5 -10.19 -27.32 28.57
CA LYS A 5 -9.94 -26.12 27.75
C LYS A 5 -8.44 -25.87 27.63
N VAL A 6 -8.03 -25.34 26.48
CA VAL A 6 -6.67 -24.86 26.22
C VAL A 6 -6.73 -23.36 25.93
N ARG A 7 -5.63 -22.64 26.18
CA ARG A 7 -5.53 -21.21 25.85
C ARG A 7 -4.72 -21.06 24.56
N ALA A 8 -5.33 -20.50 23.54
CA ALA A 8 -4.67 -20.08 22.31
C ALA A 8 -4.35 -18.60 22.37
N VAL A 9 -3.23 -18.20 21.77
CA VAL A 9 -2.81 -16.81 21.65
C VAL A 9 -2.44 -16.53 20.22
N ARG A 10 -3.03 -15.48 19.64
CA ARG A 10 -2.76 -15.04 18.28
C ARG A 10 -1.44 -14.26 18.21
N ARG A 11 -0.60 -14.61 17.23
CA ARG A 11 0.71 -13.94 17.06
C ARG A 11 0.58 -12.56 16.44
N ASP A 12 -0.37 -12.37 15.55
CA ASP A 12 -0.56 -11.14 14.78
C ASP A 12 -1.07 -9.97 15.63
N ASN A 13 -1.92 -10.23 16.62
CA ASN A 13 -2.52 -9.18 17.47
C ASN A 13 -2.44 -9.42 18.99
N GLY A 14 -1.94 -10.58 19.45
CA GLY A 14 -1.82 -10.91 20.88
C GLY A 14 -3.13 -11.31 21.58
N GLU A 15 -4.25 -11.41 20.85
CA GLU A 15 -5.55 -11.82 21.37
C GLU A 15 -5.50 -13.24 21.96
N LYS A 16 -6.21 -13.46 23.07
CA LYS A 16 -6.16 -14.71 23.83
C LYS A 16 -7.56 -15.31 23.94
N THR A 17 -7.70 -16.58 23.56
CA THR A 17 -9.00 -17.28 23.58
C THR A 17 -8.86 -18.63 24.27
N ASN A 18 -9.82 -18.98 25.13
CA ASN A 18 -9.90 -20.31 25.73
C ASN A 18 -10.77 -21.21 24.86
N ILE A 19 -10.19 -22.26 24.30
CA ILE A 19 -10.83 -23.18 23.36
C ILE A 19 -11.11 -24.52 24.06
N SER A 20 -12.33 -25.05 23.88
CA SER A 20 -12.67 -26.41 24.36
C SER A 20 -11.91 -27.46 23.54
N ARG A 21 -11.39 -28.50 24.21
CA ARG A 21 -10.70 -29.62 23.55
C ARG A 21 -11.58 -30.35 22.53
N VAL A 22 -12.91 -30.33 22.73
CA VAL A 22 -13.89 -30.94 21.80
C VAL A 22 -13.90 -30.24 20.44
N PHE A 23 -13.78 -28.91 20.44
CA PHE A 23 -13.86 -28.08 19.22
C PHE A 23 -12.49 -27.53 18.81
N LEU A 24 -11.40 -28.12 19.32
CA LEU A 24 -10.06 -27.53 19.18
C LEU A 24 -9.63 -27.43 17.73
N VAL A 25 -9.78 -28.51 16.97
CA VAL A 25 -9.33 -28.55 15.57
C VAL A 25 -10.10 -27.55 14.72
N GLU A 26 -11.42 -27.50 14.86
CA GLU A 26 -12.29 -26.58 14.12
C GLU A 26 -11.97 -25.11 14.45
N GLN A 27 -11.91 -24.76 15.74
CA GLN A 27 -11.64 -23.38 16.15
C GLN A 27 -10.22 -22.92 15.80
N VAL A 28 -9.23 -23.82 15.83
CA VAL A 28 -7.86 -23.48 15.40
C VAL A 28 -7.80 -23.27 13.90
N LYS A 29 -8.47 -24.09 13.08
CA LYS A 29 -8.54 -23.86 11.63
C LYS A 29 -9.15 -22.49 11.32
N GLY A 30 -10.32 -22.20 11.88
CA GLY A 30 -10.96 -20.89 11.70
C GLY A 30 -10.13 -19.72 12.25
N MET A 31 -9.32 -19.95 13.30
CA MET A 31 -8.38 -18.95 13.79
C MET A 31 -7.24 -18.69 12.81
N LEU A 32 -6.67 -19.72 12.19
CA LEU A 32 -5.60 -19.57 11.19
C LEU A 32 -6.08 -18.80 9.96
N ASP A 33 -7.30 -19.09 9.48
CA ASP A 33 -7.90 -18.35 8.35
C ASP A 33 -8.07 -16.87 8.70
N LYS A 34 -8.55 -16.56 9.91
CA LYS A 34 -8.68 -15.18 10.41
C LYS A 34 -7.35 -14.47 10.58
N ILE A 35 -6.30 -15.17 11.02
CA ILE A 35 -4.94 -14.60 11.12
C ILE A 35 -4.45 -14.23 9.72
N GLN A 36 -4.58 -15.15 8.75
CA GLN A 36 -4.15 -14.90 7.38
C GLN A 36 -4.88 -13.69 6.78
N GLN A 37 -6.20 -13.64 6.92
CA GLN A 37 -7.00 -12.52 6.42
C GLN A 37 -6.62 -11.20 7.09
N ASN A 38 -6.46 -11.20 8.42
CA ASN A 38 -6.10 -9.99 9.16
C ASN A 38 -4.71 -9.44 8.77
N LEU A 39 -3.73 -10.32 8.56
CA LEU A 39 -2.40 -9.91 8.08
C LEU A 39 -2.48 -9.28 6.69
N PHE A 40 -3.25 -9.89 5.79
CA PHE A 40 -3.48 -9.35 4.45
C PHE A 40 -4.17 -7.98 4.50
N ASP A 41 -5.27 -7.85 5.25
CA ASP A 41 -6.05 -6.62 5.35
C ASP A 41 -5.22 -5.47 5.91
N VAL A 42 -4.47 -5.71 7.00
CA VAL A 42 -3.58 -4.71 7.59
C VAL A 42 -2.49 -4.28 6.62
N ALA A 43 -1.87 -5.22 5.89
CA ALA A 43 -0.85 -4.90 4.90
C ALA A 43 -1.44 -4.11 3.72
N LYS A 44 -2.61 -4.52 3.23
CA LYS A 44 -3.33 -3.84 2.14
C LYS A 44 -3.73 -2.43 2.53
N GLN A 45 -4.31 -2.23 3.71
CA GLN A 45 -4.67 -0.90 4.22
C GLN A 45 -3.44 0.02 4.33
N LYS A 46 -2.32 -0.49 4.86
CA LYS A 46 -1.08 0.28 4.94
C LYS A 46 -0.54 0.66 3.56
N ARG A 47 -0.56 -0.27 2.61
CA ARG A 47 -0.18 0.01 1.21
C ARG A 47 -1.07 1.08 0.60
N ASP A 48 -2.38 0.93 0.73
CA ASP A 48 -3.38 1.80 0.11
C ASP A 48 -3.32 3.22 0.71
N ALA A 49 -3.11 3.35 2.03
CA ALA A 49 -2.90 4.63 2.68
C ALA A 49 -1.56 5.31 2.31
N CYS A 50 -0.61 4.55 1.76
CA CYS A 50 0.67 5.09 1.29
C CYS A 50 0.64 5.51 -0.19
N ILE A 51 -0.46 5.32 -0.92
CA ILE A 51 -0.58 5.77 -2.32
C ILE A 51 -1.19 7.18 -2.34
N GLU A 52 -0.47 8.15 -2.89
CA GLU A 52 -0.97 9.50 -3.14
C GLU A 52 -1.26 9.66 -4.64
N VAL A 53 -2.48 10.08 -4.99
CA VAL A 53 -2.80 10.50 -6.36
C VAL A 53 -2.45 11.97 -6.50
N VAL A 54 -1.57 12.30 -7.46
CA VAL A 54 -1.07 13.67 -7.65
C VAL A 54 -1.36 14.17 -9.06
N LYS A 55 -1.58 15.48 -9.16
CA LYS A 55 -1.83 16.18 -10.42
C LYS A 55 -0.78 17.23 -10.75
N MET A 56 0.07 17.57 -9.78
CA MET A 56 1.08 18.63 -9.89
C MET A 56 2.46 18.14 -9.46
N TRP A 57 3.51 18.78 -9.98
CA TRP A 57 4.89 18.47 -9.60
C TRP A 57 5.17 18.70 -8.10
N ASP A 58 4.63 19.78 -7.50
CA ASP A 58 4.86 20.08 -6.09
C ASP A 58 4.23 19.03 -5.16
N GLU A 59 3.07 18.50 -5.53
CA GLU A 59 2.41 17.38 -4.84
C GLU A 59 3.26 16.12 -4.94
N PHE A 60 3.84 15.86 -6.11
CA PHE A 60 4.75 14.74 -6.34
C PHE A 60 5.97 14.81 -5.42
N VAL A 61 6.66 15.96 -5.37
CA VAL A 61 7.85 16.14 -4.52
C VAL A 61 7.50 16.01 -3.04
N LYS A 62 6.38 16.59 -2.62
CA LYS A 62 5.88 16.47 -1.24
C LYS A 62 5.58 15.01 -0.87
N ALA A 63 4.87 14.28 -1.73
CA ALA A 63 4.54 12.86 -1.49
C ALA A 63 5.80 11.99 -1.45
N LEU A 64 6.78 12.26 -2.32
CA LEU A 64 8.06 11.56 -2.33
C LEU A 64 8.83 11.77 -1.02
N GLY A 65 8.89 13.02 -0.53
CA GLY A 65 9.49 13.35 0.77
C GLY A 65 8.81 12.67 1.96
N GLN A 66 7.52 12.34 1.83
CA GLN A 66 6.75 11.58 2.81
C GLN A 66 6.90 10.05 2.67
N LYS A 67 7.75 9.57 1.76
CA LYS A 67 7.97 8.14 1.46
C LYS A 67 6.70 7.42 1.01
N LYS A 68 5.83 8.11 0.27
CA LYS A 68 4.62 7.55 -0.33
C LYS A 68 4.90 6.96 -1.72
N LEU A 69 4.04 6.03 -2.14
CA LEU A 69 3.88 5.66 -3.54
C LEU A 69 3.04 6.74 -4.22
N ILE A 70 3.36 7.05 -5.47
CA ILE A 70 2.73 8.16 -6.19
C ILE A 70 2.04 7.59 -7.44
N LEU A 71 0.77 7.91 -7.59
CA LEU A 71 0.00 7.66 -8.81
C LEU A 71 -0.21 9.01 -9.51
N ALA A 72 0.36 9.17 -10.69
CA ALA A 72 0.30 10.41 -11.45
C ALA A 72 -0.14 10.14 -12.89
N HIS A 73 -0.82 11.11 -13.50
CA HIS A 73 -1.06 11.06 -14.94
C HIS A 73 0.27 11.21 -15.69
N TRP A 74 0.63 10.17 -16.43
CA TRP A 74 1.95 9.99 -17.04
C TRP A 74 1.82 9.81 -18.55
N CYS A 75 2.76 10.36 -19.32
CA CYS A 75 2.74 10.36 -20.80
C CYS A 75 3.54 9.22 -21.46
N ASP A 76 4.18 8.37 -20.66
CA ASP A 76 5.04 7.25 -21.10
C ASP A 76 6.29 7.64 -21.93
N GLU A 77 6.64 8.93 -22.00
CA GLU A 77 7.84 9.38 -22.69
C GLU A 77 9.12 9.12 -21.88
N GLU A 78 10.11 8.48 -22.50
CA GLU A 78 11.39 8.12 -21.85
C GLU A 78 12.14 9.36 -21.32
N GLU A 79 12.11 10.46 -22.05
CA GLU A 79 12.77 11.71 -21.64
C GLU A 79 12.13 12.32 -20.40
N VAL A 80 10.81 12.14 -20.22
CA VAL A 80 10.11 12.56 -19.00
C VAL A 80 10.54 11.68 -17.82
N GLU A 81 10.71 10.36 -18.01
CA GLU A 81 11.23 9.49 -16.94
C GLU A 81 12.65 9.87 -16.52
N LYS A 82 13.54 10.13 -17.49
CA LYS A 82 14.92 10.58 -17.21
C LYS A 82 14.95 11.89 -16.44
N ASP A 83 14.14 12.87 -16.85
CA ASP A 83 14.06 14.18 -16.21
C ASP A 83 13.56 14.08 -14.76
N VAL A 84 12.47 13.34 -14.52
CA VAL A 84 11.93 13.10 -13.16
C VAL A 84 12.96 12.41 -12.28
N LYS A 85 13.64 11.38 -12.80
CA LYS A 85 14.70 10.68 -12.09
C LYS A 85 15.88 11.60 -11.75
N ALA A 86 16.28 12.48 -12.65
CA ALA A 86 17.36 13.43 -12.43
C ALA A 86 17.00 14.46 -11.35
N ARG A 87 15.78 15.02 -11.40
CA ARG A 87 15.30 16.06 -10.46
C ARG A 87 15.07 15.56 -9.05
N THR A 88 14.69 14.30 -8.91
CA THR A 88 14.45 13.68 -7.60
C THR A 88 15.72 13.12 -6.98
N ARG A 89 16.80 12.99 -7.77
CA ARG A 89 18.10 12.47 -7.31
C ARG A 89 18.66 13.34 -6.17
N GLY A 90 18.92 12.72 -5.03
CA GLY A 90 19.45 13.41 -3.84
C GLY A 90 19.09 12.65 -2.57
N GLU A 91 18.84 13.37 -1.48
CA GLU A 91 18.51 12.80 -0.17
C GLU A 91 17.21 11.97 -0.18
N MET A 92 16.28 12.27 -1.09
CA MET A 92 15.01 11.54 -1.26
C MET A 92 15.15 10.27 -2.12
N GLY A 93 16.30 10.05 -2.74
CA GLY A 93 16.50 9.01 -3.74
C GLY A 93 15.89 9.35 -5.11
N ALA A 94 16.34 8.68 -6.17
CA ALA A 94 15.83 8.93 -7.52
C ALA A 94 14.53 8.15 -7.75
N ALA A 95 13.43 8.87 -7.99
CA ALA A 95 12.15 8.28 -8.35
C ALA A 95 12.25 7.59 -9.72
N LYS A 96 11.45 6.53 -9.90
CA LYS A 96 11.32 5.78 -11.15
C LYS A 96 9.90 5.29 -11.32
N SER A 97 9.50 5.05 -12.57
CA SER A 97 8.26 4.33 -12.85
C SER A 97 8.33 2.92 -12.25
N LEU A 98 7.19 2.42 -11.76
CA LEU A 98 7.07 1.07 -11.21
C LEU A 98 6.26 0.18 -12.14
N CYS A 99 5.04 0.61 -12.44
CA CYS A 99 4.15 0.00 -13.41
C CYS A 99 3.03 0.98 -13.77
N THR A 100 2.34 0.68 -14.87
CA THR A 100 1.03 1.26 -15.19
C THR A 100 -0.04 0.31 -14.64
N PRO A 101 -0.82 0.70 -13.61
CA PRO A 101 -1.83 -0.17 -13.03
C PRO A 101 -2.90 -0.56 -14.05
N PHE A 102 -3.40 -1.81 -13.95
CA PHE A 102 -4.54 -2.25 -14.78
C PHE A 102 -5.85 -1.61 -14.35
N GLU A 103 -6.06 -1.43 -13.05
CA GLU A 103 -7.17 -0.66 -12.50
C GLU A 103 -6.78 0.81 -12.50
N GLN A 104 -7.22 1.54 -13.54
CA GLN A 104 -6.93 2.96 -13.67
C GLN A 104 -8.07 3.83 -13.11
N PRO A 105 -7.75 4.94 -12.43
CA PRO A 105 -8.75 5.95 -12.11
C PRO A 105 -9.28 6.61 -13.38
N GLU A 106 -10.47 7.22 -13.30
CA GLU A 106 -10.99 8.02 -14.41
C GLU A 106 -10.03 9.17 -14.74
N LEU A 107 -9.72 9.31 -16.03
CA LEU A 107 -8.94 10.41 -16.57
C LEU A 107 -9.89 11.35 -17.34
N PRO A 108 -10.24 12.51 -16.75
CA PRO A 108 -10.99 13.56 -17.42
C PRO A 108 -10.38 13.95 -18.77
N GLU A 109 -11.23 14.19 -19.75
CA GLU A 109 -10.81 14.67 -21.06
C GLU A 109 -10.10 16.04 -20.93
N GLY A 110 -8.93 16.17 -21.55
CA GLY A 110 -8.09 17.37 -21.45
C GLY A 110 -7.25 17.49 -20.18
N GLU A 111 -7.25 16.47 -19.30
CA GLU A 111 -6.33 16.42 -18.16
C GLU A 111 -4.87 16.31 -18.68
N THR A 112 -4.05 17.32 -18.38
CA THR A 112 -2.62 17.30 -18.72
C THR A 112 -1.80 16.43 -17.76
N GLN A 113 -0.61 16.01 -18.21
CA GLN A 113 0.34 15.28 -17.37
C GLN A 113 0.75 16.11 -16.15
N PHE A 114 1.08 15.45 -15.04
CA PHE A 114 1.39 16.12 -13.77
C PHE A 114 2.57 17.12 -13.85
N LYS A 115 3.42 16.95 -14.88
CA LYS A 115 4.54 17.83 -15.17
C LYS A 115 4.08 19.17 -15.78
N GLU A 116 3.06 19.19 -16.63
CA GLU A 116 2.70 20.37 -17.44
C GLU A 116 2.06 21.51 -16.65
N ARG A 117 1.46 21.23 -15.49
CA ARG A 117 0.69 22.24 -14.75
C ARG A 117 1.50 23.15 -13.81
N SER A 118 2.81 22.94 -13.71
CA SER A 118 3.72 23.73 -12.85
C SER A 118 4.83 24.45 -13.62
N TRP A 119 4.67 24.67 -14.93
CA TRP A 119 5.66 25.37 -15.78
C TRP A 119 5.20 26.73 -16.32
N ASP A 120 4.40 27.47 -15.54
CA ASP A 120 4.21 28.91 -15.68
C ASP A 120 4.70 29.64 -14.42
#